data_AF-B7KB87-F1
#
_entry.id   AF-B7KB87-F1
#
_cell.length_a   1.000
_cell.length_b   1.000
_cell.length_c   1.000
_cell.angle_alpha   90.00
_cell.angle_beta   90.00
_cell.angle_gamma   90.00
#
_symmetry.space_group_name_H-M   'P 1'
#
loop_
_entity.id
_entity.type
_entity.pdbx_description
1 polymer ?
#
loop_
_entity_poly.entity_id
_entity_poly.type
_entity_poly.pdbx_seq_one_letter_code
_entity_poly.pdbx_strand_id
1 'polypeptide(L)'
;MPNVSLQVMEESKGTIRTAYQNLAETQYPEFQESCTAIYNRVNDTFNTTNNTIIEIKAFLDTTSALEGLNRMIKNKQEELETETDPAEIENIQNTINRLREEGDEKLNENNEAITSKATTLTNESSNIEFFDFKQQVDEEIQELNDDLVRIDGDIAEYEEKKKKAEEDYETLNVAMDVYEEYNIFEFFSDVIPTAEEISNMIDAGDPRLAAAILALEIYKDLFDVVGDGFSYMQMDSARDYVYNLITEYTRELERLNGEKNQININLNDLSHISTIESERFIFTEQVKNLSQGYTIYTEDIQSLMNTDVNYDNVLIRMGEMFTYLNNLSLNNA
;
A
#
# COMPACT_ATOMS: atom_id res chain seq x y z
N MET A 1 9.96 -19.30 -23.64
CA MET A 1 8.79 -18.50 -23.26
C MET A 1 9.06 -17.84 -21.91
N PRO A 2 8.64 -16.58 -21.70
CA PRO A 2 8.69 -15.93 -20.39
C PRO A 2 7.97 -16.76 -19.30
N ASN A 3 8.36 -16.59 -18.04
CA ASN A 3 7.65 -17.22 -16.93
C ASN A 3 6.43 -16.37 -16.56
N VAL A 4 5.24 -16.97 -16.57
CA VAL A 4 3.96 -16.32 -16.24
C VAL A 4 3.24 -17.17 -15.21
N SER A 5 2.69 -16.52 -14.17
CA SER A 5 1.87 -17.16 -13.16
C SER A 5 0.50 -16.48 -13.05
N LEU A 6 -0.56 -17.19 -13.45
CA LEU A 6 -1.95 -16.72 -13.22
C LEU A 6 -2.31 -16.67 -11.74
N GLN A 7 -1.68 -17.52 -10.92
CA GLN A 7 -1.86 -17.49 -9.48
C GLN A 7 -1.33 -16.18 -8.89
N VAL A 8 -0.12 -15.75 -9.27
CA VAL A 8 0.45 -14.48 -8.82
C VAL A 8 -0.44 -13.30 -9.23
N MET A 9 -1.00 -13.33 -10.45
CA MET A 9 -1.95 -12.29 -10.89
C MET A 9 -3.24 -12.28 -10.04
N GLU A 10 -3.82 -13.44 -9.75
CA GLU A 10 -5.04 -13.52 -8.92
C GLU A 10 -4.77 -13.11 -7.47
N GLU A 11 -3.61 -13.49 -6.90
CA GLU A 11 -3.17 -13.06 -5.57
C GLU A 11 -2.97 -11.54 -5.52
N SER A 12 -2.30 -10.96 -6.52
CA SER A 12 -2.09 -9.50 -6.60
C SER A 12 -3.42 -8.76 -6.70
N LYS A 13 -4.32 -9.23 -7.58
CA LYS A 13 -5.69 -8.70 -7.72
C LYS A 13 -6.47 -8.80 -6.42
N GLY A 14 -6.36 -9.92 -5.71
CA GLY A 14 -7.00 -10.13 -4.40
C GLY A 14 -6.50 -9.12 -3.37
N THR A 15 -5.18 -8.92 -3.30
CA THR A 15 -4.55 -7.96 -2.38
C THR A 15 -4.96 -6.52 -2.71
N ILE A 16 -4.95 -6.13 -3.99
CA ILE A 16 -5.43 -4.82 -4.45
C ILE A 16 -6.88 -4.60 -4.06
N ARG A 17 -7.75 -5.61 -4.25
CA ARG A 17 -9.16 -5.52 -3.85
C ARG A 17 -9.29 -5.30 -2.35
N THR A 18 -8.57 -6.06 -1.52
CA THR A 18 -8.64 -5.91 -0.06
C THR A 18 -8.15 -4.53 0.38
N ALA A 19 -7.02 -4.07 -0.13
CA ALA A 19 -6.50 -2.74 0.15
C ALA A 19 -7.50 -1.64 -0.27
N TYR A 20 -8.09 -1.75 -1.46
CA TYR A 20 -9.10 -0.81 -1.95
C TYR A 20 -10.37 -0.79 -1.09
N GLN A 21 -10.84 -1.95 -0.63
CA GLN A 21 -12.02 -2.02 0.24
C GLN A 21 -11.81 -1.30 1.59
N ASN A 22 -10.57 -1.27 2.07
CA ASN A 22 -10.21 -0.55 3.29
C ASN A 22 -10.04 0.96 3.08
N LEU A 23 -10.09 1.47 1.84
CA LEU A 23 -10.02 2.91 1.52
C LEU A 23 -11.39 3.61 1.49
N ALA A 24 -12.48 2.94 1.88
CA ALA A 24 -13.85 3.47 1.72
C ALA A 24 -14.10 4.82 2.42
N GLU A 25 -13.30 5.18 3.42
CA GLU A 25 -13.42 6.43 4.19
C GLU A 25 -12.14 7.29 4.15
N THR A 26 -11.31 7.11 3.11
CA THR A 26 -10.00 7.77 3.09
C THR A 26 -10.10 9.30 3.04
N GLN A 27 -9.18 9.96 3.75
CA GLN A 27 -9.02 11.42 3.72
C GLN A 27 -8.28 11.93 2.46
N TYR A 28 -7.81 11.03 1.59
CA TYR A 28 -7.04 11.36 0.38
C TYR A 28 -7.88 11.15 -0.91
N PRO A 29 -8.77 12.08 -1.27
CA PRO A 29 -9.65 11.94 -2.43
C PRO A 29 -8.88 11.84 -3.77
N GLU A 30 -7.73 12.48 -3.88
CA GLU A 30 -6.85 12.42 -5.05
C GLU A 30 -6.32 11.01 -5.33
N PHE A 31 -6.01 10.24 -4.28
CA PHE A 31 -5.58 8.85 -4.42
C PHE A 31 -6.76 7.91 -4.63
N GLN A 32 -7.95 8.25 -4.11
CA GLN A 32 -9.14 7.41 -4.24
C GLN A 32 -9.56 7.20 -5.69
N GLU A 33 -9.53 8.26 -6.53
CA GLU A 33 -9.87 8.14 -7.96
C GLU A 33 -8.88 7.22 -8.68
N SER A 34 -7.58 7.40 -8.43
CA SER A 34 -6.51 6.59 -9.02
C SER A 34 -6.60 5.13 -8.58
N CYS A 35 -6.80 4.87 -7.28
CA CYS A 35 -6.98 3.54 -6.72
C CYS A 35 -8.23 2.83 -7.29
N THR A 36 -9.33 3.57 -7.45
CA THR A 36 -10.55 3.06 -8.09
C THR A 36 -10.28 2.63 -9.53
N ALA A 37 -9.57 3.47 -10.29
CA ALA A 37 -9.23 3.17 -11.67
C ALA A 37 -8.29 1.96 -11.78
N ILE A 38 -7.28 1.86 -10.92
CA ILE A 38 -6.37 0.70 -10.85
C ILE A 38 -7.16 -0.58 -10.53
N TYR A 39 -7.98 -0.56 -9.48
CA TYR A 39 -8.79 -1.70 -9.07
C TYR A 39 -9.66 -2.23 -10.23
N ASN A 40 -10.39 -1.34 -10.90
CA ASN A 40 -11.24 -1.72 -12.02
C ASN A 40 -10.41 -2.28 -13.19
N ARG A 41 -9.33 -1.60 -13.57
CA ARG A 41 -8.47 -2.03 -14.69
C ARG A 41 -7.79 -3.36 -14.42
N VAL A 42 -7.33 -3.62 -13.21
CA VAL A 42 -6.73 -4.91 -12.83
C VAL A 42 -7.75 -6.03 -12.97
N ASN A 43 -8.99 -5.82 -12.49
CA ASN A 43 -10.05 -6.80 -12.61
C ASN A 43 -10.41 -7.10 -14.09
N ASP A 44 -10.56 -6.05 -14.89
CA ASP A 44 -10.88 -6.18 -16.32
C ASP A 44 -9.73 -6.82 -17.10
N THR A 45 -8.49 -6.44 -16.81
CA THR A 45 -7.29 -7.00 -17.44
C THR A 45 -7.10 -8.47 -17.10
N PHE A 46 -7.43 -8.90 -15.89
CA PHE A 46 -7.38 -10.31 -15.51
C PHE A 46 -8.38 -11.14 -16.32
N ASN A 47 -9.59 -10.61 -16.52
CA ASN A 47 -10.60 -11.27 -17.37
C ASN A 47 -10.16 -11.32 -18.83
N THR A 48 -9.63 -10.20 -19.35
CA THR A 48 -9.06 -10.12 -20.70
C THR A 48 -7.93 -11.13 -20.88
N THR A 49 -7.01 -11.24 -19.91
CA THR A 49 -5.91 -12.21 -19.90
C THR A 49 -6.43 -13.64 -20.06
N ASN A 50 -7.38 -14.05 -19.22
CA ASN A 50 -7.99 -15.39 -19.32
C ASN A 50 -8.67 -15.62 -20.68
N ASN A 51 -9.41 -14.64 -21.18
CA ASN A 51 -10.05 -14.73 -22.49
C ASN A 51 -9.04 -14.88 -23.62
N THR A 52 -7.94 -14.13 -23.61
CA THR A 52 -6.88 -14.26 -24.63
C THR A 52 -6.27 -15.66 -24.62
N ILE A 53 -6.04 -16.26 -23.45
CA ILE A 53 -5.50 -17.62 -23.34
C ILE A 53 -6.46 -18.63 -23.98
N ILE A 54 -7.77 -18.49 -23.74
CA ILE A 54 -8.79 -19.39 -24.32
C ILE A 54 -8.85 -19.23 -25.85
N GLU A 55 -8.92 -17.99 -26.34
CA GLU A 55 -9.00 -17.70 -27.77
C GLU A 55 -7.75 -18.19 -28.52
N ILE A 56 -6.55 -17.97 -27.97
CA ILE A 56 -5.31 -18.42 -28.60
C ILE A 56 -5.22 -19.94 -28.61
N LYS A 57 -5.67 -20.64 -27.56
CA LYS A 57 -5.78 -22.10 -27.60
C LYS A 57 -6.70 -22.57 -28.73
N ALA A 58 -7.81 -21.88 -28.98
CA ALA A 58 -8.70 -22.20 -30.09
C ALA A 58 -8.04 -21.97 -31.46
N PHE A 59 -7.23 -20.91 -31.62
CA PHE A 59 -6.44 -20.71 -32.84
C PHE A 59 -5.41 -21.82 -33.04
N LEU A 60 -4.75 -22.25 -31.98
CA LEU A 60 -3.77 -23.34 -32.02
C LEU A 60 -4.43 -24.72 -32.27
N ASP A 61 -5.69 -24.92 -31.91
CA ASP A 61 -6.42 -26.17 -32.17
C ASP A 61 -6.63 -26.46 -33.68
N THR A 62 -6.39 -25.46 -34.54
CA THR A 62 -6.32 -25.63 -36.01
C THR A 62 -5.13 -26.49 -36.47
N THR A 63 -4.26 -26.93 -35.56
CA THR A 63 -3.11 -27.84 -35.79
C THR A 63 -3.48 -29.03 -36.68
N SER A 64 -4.64 -29.65 -36.48
CA SER A 64 -5.06 -30.82 -37.27
C SER A 64 -5.21 -30.54 -38.79
N ALA A 65 -5.65 -29.33 -39.17
CA ALA A 65 -5.75 -28.93 -40.57
C ALA A 65 -4.36 -28.70 -41.17
N LEU A 66 -3.46 -28.06 -40.42
CA LEU A 66 -2.09 -27.82 -40.85
C LEU A 66 -1.27 -29.12 -40.93
N GLU A 67 -1.48 -30.06 -40.02
CA GLU A 67 -0.92 -31.42 -40.08
C GLU A 67 -1.33 -32.16 -41.35
N GLY A 68 -2.59 -32.00 -41.78
CA GLY A 68 -3.10 -32.54 -43.03
C GLY A 68 -2.37 -31.95 -44.24
N LEU A 69 -2.25 -30.62 -44.29
CA LEU A 69 -1.49 -29.91 -45.34
C LEU A 69 -0.02 -30.33 -45.35
N ASN A 70 0.63 -30.37 -44.18
CA ASN A 70 2.02 -30.75 -44.04
C ASN A 70 2.27 -32.16 -44.58
N ARG A 71 1.39 -33.12 -44.30
CA ARG A 71 1.47 -34.48 -44.83
C ARG A 71 1.36 -34.51 -46.35
N MET A 72 0.45 -33.74 -46.93
CA MET A 72 0.31 -33.64 -48.38
C MET A 72 1.55 -33.03 -49.04
N ILE A 73 2.12 -31.99 -48.43
CA ILE A 73 3.37 -31.36 -48.89
C ILE A 73 4.51 -32.38 -48.87
N LYS A 74 4.69 -33.11 -47.76
CA LYS A 74 5.75 -34.12 -47.62
C LYS A 74 5.61 -35.24 -48.64
N ASN A 75 4.40 -35.76 -48.86
CA ASN A 75 4.16 -36.75 -49.91
C ASN A 75 4.55 -36.22 -51.29
N LYS A 76 4.21 -34.96 -51.60
CA LYS A 76 4.59 -34.34 -52.88
C LYS A 76 6.09 -34.08 -53.00
N GLN A 77 6.78 -33.81 -51.90
CA GLN A 77 8.23 -33.70 -51.87
C GLN A 77 8.91 -35.06 -52.15
N GLU A 78 8.39 -36.15 -51.56
CA GLU A 78 8.86 -37.51 -51.86
C GLU A 78 8.64 -37.90 -53.32
N GLU A 79 7.48 -37.54 -53.91
CA GLU A 79 7.22 -37.73 -55.34
C GLU A 79 8.25 -36.96 -56.20
N LEU A 80 8.51 -35.70 -55.85
CA LEU A 80 9.45 -34.82 -56.56
C LEU A 80 10.90 -35.35 -56.57
N GLU A 81 11.33 -36.04 -55.51
CA GLU A 81 12.67 -36.63 -55.42
C GLU A 81 12.91 -37.74 -56.45
N THR A 82 11.84 -38.37 -56.94
CA THR A 82 11.92 -39.52 -57.85
C THR A 82 11.48 -39.22 -59.28
N GLU A 83 10.81 -38.09 -59.52
CA GLU A 83 10.33 -37.70 -60.84
C GLU A 83 11.45 -37.18 -61.76
N THR A 84 11.35 -37.49 -63.05
CA THR A 84 12.34 -37.13 -64.06
C THR A 84 11.72 -36.40 -65.26
N ASP A 85 10.40 -36.46 -65.46
CA ASP A 85 9.69 -35.70 -66.48
C ASP A 85 9.59 -34.20 -66.08
N PRO A 86 10.17 -33.28 -66.86
CA PRO A 86 10.13 -31.85 -66.54
C PRO A 86 8.72 -31.27 -66.36
N ALA A 87 7.74 -31.77 -67.13
CA ALA A 87 6.36 -31.28 -67.03
C ALA A 87 5.71 -31.70 -65.71
N GLU A 88 5.97 -32.93 -65.24
CA GLU A 88 5.43 -33.43 -63.98
C GLU A 88 6.15 -32.83 -62.77
N ILE A 89 7.48 -32.59 -62.87
CA ILE A 89 8.24 -31.80 -61.88
C ILE A 89 7.59 -30.43 -61.64
N GLU A 90 7.27 -29.71 -62.72
CA GLU A 90 6.63 -28.40 -62.64
C GLU A 90 5.23 -28.49 -61.99
N ASN A 91 4.46 -29.51 -62.34
CA ASN A 91 3.12 -29.76 -61.76
C ASN A 91 3.18 -30.05 -60.25
N ILE A 92 4.12 -30.90 -59.82
CA ILE A 92 4.34 -31.22 -58.41
C ILE A 92 4.76 -29.96 -57.64
N GLN A 93 5.70 -29.17 -58.17
CA GLN A 93 6.14 -27.90 -57.57
C GLN A 93 4.97 -26.91 -57.42
N ASN A 94 4.16 -26.74 -58.47
CA ASN A 94 2.97 -25.88 -58.41
C ASN A 94 1.96 -26.36 -57.35
N THR A 95 1.80 -27.68 -57.20
CA THR A 95 0.94 -28.25 -56.17
C THR A 95 1.47 -27.98 -54.76
N ILE A 96 2.78 -28.14 -54.53
CA ILE A 96 3.43 -27.81 -53.25
C ILE A 96 3.23 -26.33 -52.94
N ASN A 97 3.49 -25.44 -53.91
CA ASN A 97 3.33 -24.00 -53.73
C ASN A 97 1.90 -23.63 -53.35
N ARG A 98 0.88 -24.22 -54.00
CA ARG A 98 -0.53 -23.98 -53.66
C ARG A 98 -0.88 -24.47 -52.24
N LEU A 99 -0.37 -25.64 -51.83
CA LEU A 99 -0.61 -26.16 -50.48
C LEU A 99 0.07 -25.28 -49.41
N ARG A 100 1.24 -24.74 -49.74
CA ARG A 100 1.96 -23.76 -48.92
C ARG A 100 1.22 -22.43 -48.84
N GLU A 101 0.71 -21.90 -49.93
CA GLU A 101 -0.10 -20.69 -49.93
C GLU A 101 -1.33 -20.84 -49.01
N GLU A 102 -2.04 -21.98 -49.07
CA GLU A 102 -3.19 -22.25 -48.20
C GLU A 102 -2.82 -22.35 -46.71
N GLY A 103 -1.68 -22.97 -46.39
CA GLY A 103 -1.20 -23.07 -45.02
C GLY A 103 -0.71 -21.72 -44.48
N ASP A 104 0.02 -20.97 -45.31
CA ASP A 104 0.59 -19.68 -44.96
C ASP A 104 -0.52 -18.63 -44.75
N GLU A 105 -1.60 -18.66 -45.54
CA GLU A 105 -2.79 -17.82 -45.33
C GLU A 105 -3.40 -18.04 -43.94
N LYS A 106 -3.66 -19.30 -43.55
CA LYS A 106 -4.22 -19.64 -42.23
C LYS A 106 -3.28 -19.26 -41.09
N LEU A 107 -1.97 -19.46 -41.26
CA LEU A 107 -0.99 -19.07 -40.26
C LEU A 107 -0.91 -17.56 -40.09
N ASN A 108 -0.99 -16.78 -41.19
CA ASN A 108 -1.04 -15.33 -41.13
C ASN A 108 -2.29 -14.84 -40.38
N GLU A 109 -3.48 -15.37 -40.68
CA GLU A 109 -4.71 -15.03 -39.95
C GLU A 109 -4.57 -15.27 -38.44
N ASN A 110 -4.02 -16.43 -38.05
CA ASN A 110 -3.76 -16.75 -36.65
C ASN A 110 -2.72 -15.81 -36.02
N ASN A 111 -1.62 -15.53 -36.73
CA ASN A 111 -0.57 -14.63 -36.26
C ASN A 111 -1.07 -13.21 -36.05
N GLU A 112 -1.89 -12.68 -36.97
CA GLU A 112 -2.51 -11.36 -36.85
C GLU A 112 -3.44 -11.31 -35.62
N ALA A 113 -4.25 -12.34 -35.42
CA ALA A 113 -5.13 -12.43 -34.26
C ALA A 113 -4.33 -12.47 -32.95
N ILE A 114 -3.29 -13.30 -32.86
CA ILE A 114 -2.44 -13.40 -31.66
C ILE A 114 -1.67 -12.09 -31.40
N THR A 115 -1.16 -11.44 -32.45
CA THR A 115 -0.47 -10.15 -32.36
C THR A 115 -1.40 -9.06 -31.84
N SER A 116 -2.67 -9.06 -32.26
CA SER A 116 -3.68 -8.15 -31.74
C SER A 116 -3.93 -8.36 -30.23
N LYS A 117 -3.97 -9.63 -29.78
CA LYS A 117 -4.09 -9.96 -28.35
C LYS A 117 -2.87 -9.54 -27.53
N ALA A 118 -1.66 -9.75 -28.06
CA ALA A 118 -0.44 -9.24 -27.44
C ALA A 118 -0.49 -7.71 -27.27
N THR A 119 -0.85 -7.00 -28.35
CA THR A 119 -0.99 -5.53 -28.33
C THR A 119 -2.02 -5.08 -27.29
N THR A 120 -3.14 -5.81 -27.16
CA THR A 120 -4.17 -5.53 -26.17
C THR A 120 -3.62 -5.63 -24.75
N LEU A 121 -2.95 -6.73 -24.41
CA LEU A 121 -2.35 -6.93 -23.08
C LEU A 121 -1.25 -5.89 -22.77
N THR A 122 -0.45 -5.51 -23.76
CA THR A 122 0.54 -4.43 -23.63
C THR A 122 -0.13 -3.08 -23.31
N ASN A 123 -1.23 -2.76 -23.98
CA ASN A 123 -1.96 -1.53 -23.72
C ASN A 123 -2.62 -1.55 -22.33
N GLU A 124 -3.26 -2.65 -21.95
CA GLU A 124 -3.89 -2.79 -20.63
C GLU A 124 -2.87 -2.68 -19.49
N SER A 125 -1.72 -3.34 -19.60
CA SER A 125 -0.65 -3.20 -18.61
C SER A 125 -0.11 -1.77 -18.52
N SER A 126 0.09 -1.10 -19.65
CA SER A 126 0.52 0.31 -19.68
C SER A 126 -0.54 1.25 -19.07
N ASN A 127 -1.83 0.98 -19.29
CA ASN A 127 -2.92 1.75 -18.70
C ASN A 127 -2.96 1.60 -17.18
N ILE A 128 -2.65 0.43 -16.63
CA ILE A 128 -2.57 0.23 -15.18
C ILE A 128 -1.38 0.99 -14.59
N GLU A 129 -0.23 1.00 -15.27
CA GLU A 129 1.00 1.67 -14.83
C GLU A 129 1.02 3.18 -15.03
N PHE A 130 0.05 3.73 -15.78
CA PHE A 130 0.00 5.17 -16.05
C PHE A 130 -0.13 6.03 -14.78
N PHE A 131 -0.80 5.50 -13.77
CA PHE A 131 -0.88 6.15 -12.47
C PHE A 131 0.50 6.04 -11.82
N ASP A 132 1.12 7.15 -11.41
CA ASP A 132 2.34 7.13 -10.61
C ASP A 132 2.20 8.18 -9.52
N PHE A 133 2.01 7.69 -8.30
CA PHE A 133 1.86 8.53 -7.11
C PHE A 133 2.77 8.03 -5.97
N LYS A 134 3.71 7.12 -6.25
CA LYS A 134 4.58 6.54 -5.23
C LYS A 134 5.34 7.59 -4.46
N GLN A 135 5.97 8.53 -5.18
CA GLN A 135 6.74 9.60 -4.55
C GLN A 135 5.87 10.45 -3.62
N GLN A 136 4.65 10.80 -4.05
CA GLN A 136 3.72 11.61 -3.25
C GLN A 136 3.29 10.87 -1.98
N VAL A 137 3.02 9.57 -2.07
CA VAL A 137 2.68 8.74 -0.91
C VAL A 137 3.87 8.61 0.05
N ASP A 138 5.08 8.38 -0.47
CA ASP A 138 6.29 8.26 0.35
C ASP A 138 6.59 9.59 1.08
N GLU A 139 6.44 10.73 0.40
CA GLU A 139 6.59 12.07 0.99
C GLU A 139 5.56 12.32 2.11
N GLU A 140 4.28 12.05 1.86
CA GLU A 140 3.21 12.21 2.85
C GLU A 140 3.40 11.30 4.07
N ILE A 141 3.78 10.03 3.86
CA ILE A 141 4.10 9.11 4.95
C ILE A 141 5.24 9.68 5.80
N GLN A 142 6.27 10.26 5.17
CA GLN A 142 7.39 10.84 5.91
C GLN A 142 6.94 12.05 6.75
N GLU A 143 6.19 12.99 6.16
CA GLU A 143 5.68 14.17 6.87
C GLU A 143 4.82 13.78 8.09
N LEU A 144 3.91 12.82 7.93
CA LEU A 144 3.07 12.34 9.04
C LEU A 144 3.87 11.63 10.14
N ASN A 145 4.93 10.91 9.80
CA ASN A 145 5.80 10.29 10.79
C ASN A 145 6.60 11.34 11.58
N ASP A 146 7.07 12.39 10.92
CA ASP A 146 7.75 13.51 11.58
C ASP A 146 6.80 14.25 12.54
N ASP A 147 5.53 14.44 12.13
CA ASP A 147 4.49 15.00 12.99
C ASP A 147 4.13 14.11 14.18
N LEU A 148 4.10 12.78 14.02
CA LEU A 148 3.92 11.85 15.14
C LEU A 148 5.03 11.99 16.18
N VAL A 149 6.29 12.08 15.74
CA VAL A 149 7.43 12.25 16.65
C VAL A 149 7.30 13.56 17.44
N ARG A 150 6.89 14.64 16.78
CA ARG A 150 6.63 15.93 17.43
C ARG A 150 5.51 15.83 18.45
N ILE A 151 4.35 15.28 18.07
CA ILE A 151 3.18 15.15 18.94
C ILE A 151 3.48 14.25 20.14
N ASP A 152 4.23 13.17 19.95
CA ASP A 152 4.65 12.30 21.07
C ASP A 152 5.56 13.04 22.06
N GLY A 153 6.42 13.93 21.57
CA GLY A 153 7.19 14.84 22.41
C GLY A 153 6.31 15.79 23.21
N ASP A 154 5.35 16.44 22.54
CA ASP A 154 4.40 17.36 23.18
C ASP A 154 3.55 16.64 24.24
N ILE A 155 3.04 15.44 23.94
CA ILE A 155 2.28 14.62 24.90
C ILE A 155 3.11 14.33 26.14
N ALA A 156 4.35 13.87 25.99
CA ALA A 156 5.23 13.57 27.12
C ALA A 156 5.50 14.81 27.99
N GLU A 157 5.70 15.97 27.38
CA GLU A 157 5.87 17.24 28.09
C GLU A 157 4.63 17.62 28.90
N TYR A 158 3.44 17.51 28.31
CA TYR A 158 2.19 17.85 29.00
C TYR A 158 1.81 16.83 30.08
N GLU A 159 2.15 15.55 29.92
CA GLU A 159 2.01 14.53 30.97
C GLU A 159 2.89 14.86 32.18
N GLU A 160 4.14 15.28 31.97
CA GLU A 160 5.04 15.69 33.05
C GLU A 160 4.53 16.96 33.75
N LYS A 161 4.13 17.98 32.98
CA LYS A 161 3.55 19.22 33.53
C LYS A 161 2.28 18.94 34.35
N LYS A 162 1.39 18.10 33.84
CA LYS A 162 0.17 17.71 34.55
C LYS A 162 0.48 16.98 35.84
N LYS A 163 1.38 15.99 35.80
CA LYS A 163 1.78 15.24 37.00
C LYS A 163 2.33 16.18 38.07
N LYS A 164 3.20 17.12 37.70
CA LYS A 164 3.73 18.11 38.65
C LYS A 164 2.60 18.97 39.23
N ALA A 165 1.69 19.46 38.40
CA ALA A 165 0.56 20.26 38.88
C ALA A 165 -0.37 19.46 39.82
N GLU A 166 -0.58 18.16 39.58
CA GLU A 166 -1.33 17.27 40.47
C GLU A 166 -0.62 17.09 41.83
N GLU A 167 0.70 16.94 41.84
CA GLU A 167 1.52 16.88 43.07
C GLU A 167 1.48 18.21 43.85
N ASP A 168 1.57 19.35 43.14
CA ASP A 168 1.48 20.69 43.74
C ASP A 168 0.08 20.94 44.33
N TYR A 169 -0.99 20.55 43.62
CA TYR A 169 -2.38 20.68 44.08
C TYR A 169 -2.65 19.88 45.35
N GLU A 170 -2.18 18.63 45.42
CA GLU A 170 -2.32 17.79 46.61
C GLU A 170 -1.55 18.38 47.80
N THR A 171 -0.33 18.86 47.55
CA THR A 171 0.50 19.51 48.57
C THR A 171 -0.20 20.76 49.14
N LEU A 172 -0.78 21.60 48.28
CA LEU A 172 -1.55 22.78 48.69
C LEU A 172 -2.79 22.40 49.50
N ASN A 173 -3.53 21.35 49.12
CA ASN A 173 -4.69 20.87 49.89
C ASN A 173 -4.32 20.43 51.30
N VAL A 174 -3.31 19.57 51.43
CA VAL A 174 -2.84 19.09 52.74
C VAL A 174 -2.35 20.26 53.60
N ALA A 175 -1.64 21.22 53.00
CA ALA A 175 -1.18 22.40 53.71
C ALA A 175 -2.32 23.31 54.16
N MET A 176 -3.35 23.53 53.33
CA MET A 176 -4.53 24.33 53.71
C MET A 176 -5.24 23.74 54.93
N ASP A 177 -5.44 22.42 54.98
CA ASP A 177 -6.04 21.73 56.13
C ASP A 177 -5.22 21.94 57.41
N VAL A 178 -3.89 21.83 57.31
CA VAL A 178 -2.97 22.05 58.44
C VAL A 178 -2.96 23.51 58.89
N TYR A 179 -2.94 24.45 57.95
CA TYR A 179 -2.95 25.86 58.26
C TYR A 179 -4.25 26.32 58.92
N GLU A 180 -5.37 25.71 58.57
CA GLU A 180 -6.64 25.90 59.27
C GLU A 180 -6.62 25.28 60.67
N GLU A 181 -6.18 24.01 60.80
CA GLU A 181 -6.14 23.28 62.09
C GLU A 181 -5.28 24.00 63.15
N TYR A 182 -4.12 24.51 62.74
CA TYR A 182 -3.18 25.21 63.63
C TYR A 182 -3.40 26.74 63.65
N ASN A 183 -4.47 27.24 63.00
CA ASN A 183 -4.82 28.66 62.90
C ASN A 183 -3.70 29.55 62.35
N ILE A 184 -2.82 29.02 61.48
CA ILE A 184 -1.62 29.71 60.97
C ILE A 184 -1.96 31.04 60.30
N PHE A 185 -3.08 31.10 59.55
CA PHE A 185 -3.52 32.32 58.87
C PHE A 185 -3.86 33.47 59.82
N GLU A 186 -4.21 33.21 61.09
CA GLU A 186 -4.45 34.27 62.08
C GLU A 186 -3.15 34.91 62.58
N PHE A 187 -2.04 34.16 62.55
CA PHE A 187 -0.73 34.64 63.03
C PHE A 187 0.07 35.39 61.97
N PHE A 188 -0.13 35.06 60.69
CA PHE A 188 0.70 35.55 59.58
C PHE A 188 -0.08 36.33 58.50
N SER A 189 -1.20 36.95 58.87
CA SER A 189 -2.08 37.64 57.90
C SER A 189 -1.38 38.65 56.98
N ASP A 190 -0.31 39.28 57.48
CA ASP A 190 0.36 40.41 56.83
C ASP A 190 1.68 40.02 56.14
N VAL A 191 2.23 38.83 56.40
CA VAL A 191 3.55 38.40 55.91
C VAL A 191 3.55 36.89 55.66
N ILE A 192 4.08 36.45 54.51
CA ILE A 192 4.30 35.02 54.24
C ILE A 192 5.28 34.42 55.25
N PRO A 193 4.87 33.40 56.03
CA PRO A 193 5.74 32.80 57.03
C PRO A 193 6.93 32.09 56.37
N THR A 194 8.01 31.99 57.14
CA THR A 194 9.17 31.16 56.80
C THR A 194 8.93 29.70 57.20
N ALA A 195 9.69 28.79 56.60
CA ALA A 195 9.63 27.37 56.93
C ALA A 195 9.92 27.10 58.43
N GLU A 196 10.82 27.87 59.04
CA GLU A 196 11.14 27.78 60.47
C GLU A 196 9.96 28.24 61.34
N GLU A 197 9.28 29.31 60.95
CA GLU A 197 8.09 29.81 61.65
C GLU A 197 6.93 28.81 61.60
N ILE A 198 6.68 28.19 60.43
CA ILE A 198 5.70 27.10 60.29
C ILE A 198 6.08 25.90 61.17
N SER A 199 7.36 25.51 61.19
CA SER A 199 7.87 24.39 61.99
C SER A 199 7.74 24.60 63.51
N ASN A 200 7.74 25.85 63.95
CA ASN A 200 7.57 26.19 65.37
C ASN A 200 6.10 26.18 65.81
N MET A 201 5.16 26.22 64.87
CA MET A 201 3.73 26.26 65.16
C MET A 201 3.03 24.91 65.01
N ILE A 202 3.53 24.05 64.13
CA ILE A 202 3.01 22.70 63.93
C ILE A 202 3.87 21.72 64.74
N ASP A 203 3.25 20.68 65.32
CA ASP A 203 3.99 19.65 66.04
C ASP A 203 5.02 18.96 65.11
N ALA A 204 6.27 18.86 65.55
CA ALA A 204 7.32 18.16 64.81
C ALA A 204 7.00 16.67 64.57
N GLY A 205 6.07 16.10 65.34
CA GLY A 205 5.53 14.76 65.13
C GLY A 205 4.41 14.66 64.07
N ASP A 206 3.89 15.78 63.55
CA ASP A 206 2.82 15.78 62.55
C ASP A 206 3.39 15.40 61.17
N PRO A 207 2.92 14.31 60.55
CA PRO A 207 3.42 13.86 59.25
C PRO A 207 3.14 14.86 58.12
N ARG A 208 2.24 15.82 58.31
CA ARG A 208 1.85 16.82 57.31
C ARG A 208 2.72 18.08 57.33
N LEU A 209 3.63 18.23 58.29
CA LEU A 209 4.53 19.40 58.40
C LEU A 209 5.34 19.63 57.11
N ALA A 210 5.83 18.57 56.47
CA ALA A 210 6.59 18.68 55.23
C ALA A 210 5.77 19.25 54.07
N ALA A 211 4.50 18.85 53.95
CA ALA A 211 3.58 19.39 52.94
C ALA A 211 3.26 20.86 53.21
N ALA A 212 3.07 21.25 54.48
CA ALA A 212 2.91 22.64 54.87
C ALA A 212 4.10 23.50 54.42
N ILE A 213 5.33 23.07 54.72
CA ILE A 213 6.55 23.78 54.30
C ILE A 213 6.65 23.86 52.77
N LEU A 214 6.47 22.75 52.05
CA LEU A 214 6.57 22.70 50.59
C LEU A 214 5.52 23.59 49.91
N ALA A 215 4.31 23.66 50.47
CA ALA A 215 3.25 24.52 49.97
C ALA A 215 3.62 26.02 50.01
N LEU A 216 4.48 26.47 50.93
CA LEU A 216 4.98 27.85 50.92
C LEU A 216 5.87 28.13 49.73
N GLU A 217 6.67 27.15 49.29
CA GLU A 217 7.54 27.29 48.12
C GLU A 217 6.69 27.35 46.85
N ILE A 218 5.72 26.43 46.71
CA ILE A 218 4.75 26.44 45.60
C ILE A 218 3.98 27.77 45.56
N TYR A 219 3.49 28.23 46.72
CA TYR A 219 2.76 29.51 46.82
C TYR A 219 3.63 30.69 46.38
N LYS A 220 4.90 30.75 46.79
CA LYS A 220 5.84 31.80 46.39
C LYS A 220 6.18 31.76 44.90
N ASP A 221 6.33 30.56 44.33
CA ASP A 221 6.63 30.39 42.91
C ASP A 221 5.45 30.82 42.02
N LEU A 222 4.21 30.60 42.48
CA LEU A 222 2.99 30.97 41.77
C LEU A 222 2.68 32.47 41.84
N PHE A 223 2.88 33.07 43.01
CA PHE A 223 2.65 34.48 43.26
C PHE A 223 4.00 35.13 43.49
N ASP A 224 4.63 35.58 42.39
CA ASP A 224 5.85 36.40 42.37
C ASP A 224 5.61 37.79 43.01
N VAL A 225 5.11 37.81 44.25
CA VAL A 225 4.52 38.98 44.90
C VAL A 225 5.22 39.20 46.23
N VAL A 226 6.22 40.06 46.14
CA VAL A 226 6.66 40.91 47.24
C VAL A 226 5.49 41.82 47.64
N GLY A 227 4.76 41.48 48.71
CA GLY A 227 4.02 42.48 49.50
C GLY A 227 2.54 42.28 49.77
N ASP A 228 1.85 41.31 49.17
CA ASP A 228 0.44 41.02 49.48
C ASP A 228 0.33 39.82 50.42
N GLY A 229 0.64 39.97 51.71
CA GLY A 229 0.24 39.08 52.83
C GLY A 229 0.34 37.55 52.67
N PHE A 230 -0.20 36.81 53.65
CA PHE A 230 -0.41 35.36 53.55
C PHE A 230 -1.73 35.02 54.22
N SER A 231 -2.72 34.74 53.38
CA SER A 231 -4.09 34.51 53.83
C SER A 231 -4.68 33.25 53.22
N TYR A 232 -5.71 32.73 53.90
CA TYR A 232 -6.48 31.60 53.41
C TYR A 232 -6.98 31.83 51.97
N MET A 233 -7.52 33.02 51.68
CA MET A 233 -8.04 33.34 50.35
C MET A 233 -6.98 33.27 49.24
N GLN A 234 -5.72 33.58 49.57
CA GLN A 234 -4.64 33.54 48.60
C GLN A 234 -4.12 32.12 48.39
N MET A 235 -4.03 31.31 49.44
CA MET A 235 -3.75 29.88 49.31
C MET A 235 -4.85 29.16 48.53
N ASP A 236 -6.11 29.51 48.77
CA ASP A 236 -7.26 29.03 48.00
C ASP A 236 -7.15 29.43 46.52
N SER A 237 -6.79 30.68 46.24
CA SER A 237 -6.54 31.17 44.88
C SER A 237 -5.35 30.45 44.20
N ALA A 238 -4.30 30.11 44.96
CA ALA A 238 -3.16 29.34 44.49
C ALA A 238 -3.58 27.94 44.06
N ARG A 239 -4.35 27.28 44.93
CA ARG A 239 -4.90 25.96 44.66
C ARG A 239 -5.81 25.97 43.43
N ASP A 240 -6.73 26.93 43.34
CA ASP A 240 -7.63 27.07 42.20
C ASP A 240 -6.86 27.32 40.89
N TYR A 241 -5.78 28.12 40.94
CA TYR A 241 -4.91 28.32 39.80
C TYR A 241 -4.25 27.00 39.35
N VAL A 242 -3.67 26.23 40.27
CA VAL A 242 -3.07 24.91 39.93
C VAL A 242 -4.12 23.95 39.38
N TYR A 243 -5.32 23.92 39.95
CA TYR A 243 -6.43 23.12 39.43
C TYR A 243 -6.81 23.50 37.99
N ASN A 244 -6.81 24.80 37.69
CA ASN A 244 -7.05 25.28 36.32
C ASN A 244 -5.93 24.81 35.37
N LEU A 245 -4.67 24.83 35.80
CA LEU A 245 -3.56 24.26 35.00
C LEU A 245 -3.76 22.77 34.72
N ILE A 246 -4.14 21.97 35.72
CA ILE A 246 -4.45 20.54 35.53
C ILE A 246 -5.55 20.36 34.48
N THR A 247 -6.59 21.19 34.55
CA THR A 247 -7.71 21.16 33.60
C THR A 247 -7.25 21.55 32.19
N GLU A 248 -6.42 22.58 32.05
CA GLU A 248 -5.85 23.01 30.77
C GLU A 248 -4.96 21.92 30.16
N TYR A 249 -4.03 21.35 30.93
CA TYR A 249 -3.15 20.27 30.46
C TYR A 249 -3.95 19.02 30.09
N THR A 250 -5.02 18.70 30.83
CA THR A 250 -5.91 17.59 30.47
C THR A 250 -6.57 17.80 29.11
N ARG A 251 -7.11 19.01 28.86
CA ARG A 251 -7.73 19.33 27.55
C ARG A 251 -6.71 19.28 26.42
N GLU A 252 -5.50 19.76 26.67
CA GLU A 252 -4.44 19.76 25.66
C GLU A 252 -3.97 18.35 25.33
N LEU A 253 -3.83 17.48 26.34
CA LEU A 253 -3.57 16.05 26.13
C LEU A 253 -4.69 15.36 25.35
N GLU A 254 -5.95 15.67 25.62
CA GLU A 254 -7.08 15.14 24.84
C GLU A 254 -7.01 15.59 23.37
N ARG A 255 -6.69 16.86 23.12
CA ARG A 255 -6.50 17.42 21.76
C ARG A 255 -5.36 16.71 21.03
N LEU A 256 -4.18 16.63 21.65
CA LEU A 256 -2.98 15.98 21.07
C LEU A 256 -3.21 14.49 20.79
N ASN A 257 -3.88 13.77 21.70
CA ASN A 257 -4.23 12.37 21.46
C ASN A 257 -5.24 12.21 20.30
N GLY A 258 -6.16 13.16 20.14
CA GLY A 258 -7.06 13.21 18.98
C GLY A 258 -6.30 13.39 17.67
N GLU A 259 -5.35 14.33 17.63
CA GLU A 259 -4.48 14.56 16.46
C GLU A 259 -3.62 13.34 16.15
N LYS A 260 -2.98 12.75 17.17
CA LYS A 260 -2.22 11.49 17.03
C LYS A 260 -3.07 10.38 16.42
N ASN A 261 -4.30 10.20 16.90
CA ASN A 261 -5.20 9.18 16.36
C ASN A 261 -5.55 9.45 14.89
N GLN A 262 -5.80 10.71 14.53
CA GLN A 262 -6.08 11.08 13.14
C GLN A 262 -4.89 10.81 12.22
N ILE A 263 -3.66 11.12 12.65
CA ILE A 263 -2.46 10.81 11.86
C ILE A 263 -2.30 9.31 11.66
N ASN A 264 -2.55 8.49 12.69
CA ASN A 264 -2.49 7.03 12.56
C ASN A 264 -3.53 6.49 11.57
N ILE A 265 -4.74 7.07 11.52
CA ILE A 265 -5.74 6.74 10.50
C ILE A 265 -5.21 7.07 9.10
N ASN A 266 -4.65 8.27 8.91
CA ASN A 266 -4.09 8.69 7.64
C ASN A 266 -2.93 7.79 7.18
N LEU A 267 -2.00 7.43 8.09
CA LEU A 267 -0.91 6.49 7.80
C LEU A 267 -1.43 5.10 7.41
N ASN A 268 -2.50 4.63 8.04
CA ASN A 268 -3.12 3.36 7.68
C ASN A 268 -3.70 3.41 6.25
N ASP A 269 -4.38 4.49 5.87
CA ASP A 269 -4.86 4.69 4.50
C ASP A 269 -3.71 4.70 3.47
N LEU A 270 -2.65 5.47 3.75
CA LEU A 270 -1.47 5.54 2.89
C LEU A 270 -0.79 4.18 2.74
N SER A 271 -0.82 3.33 3.78
CA SER A 271 -0.30 1.96 3.70
C SER A 271 -1.11 1.09 2.72
N HIS A 272 -2.43 1.27 2.66
CA HIS A 272 -3.29 0.58 1.70
C HIS A 272 -3.05 1.09 0.28
N ILE A 273 -2.88 2.41 0.10
CA ILE A 273 -2.51 3.01 -1.18
C ILE A 273 -1.15 2.48 -1.66
N SER A 274 -0.15 2.44 -0.79
CA SER A 274 1.18 1.87 -1.09
C SER A 274 1.11 0.38 -1.44
N THR A 275 0.18 -0.37 -0.85
CA THR A 275 -0.04 -1.78 -1.19
C THR A 275 -0.59 -1.92 -2.61
N ILE A 276 -1.57 -1.09 -2.98
CA ILE A 276 -2.12 -1.06 -4.36
C ILE A 276 -1.00 -0.72 -5.36
N GLU A 277 -0.17 0.26 -5.02
CA GLU A 277 0.98 0.68 -5.83
C GLU A 277 1.97 -0.46 -6.06
N SER A 278 2.36 -1.22 -5.03
CA SER A 278 3.30 -2.33 -5.20
C SER A 278 2.70 -3.49 -5.97
N GLU A 279 1.47 -3.90 -5.62
CA GLU A 279 0.83 -5.08 -6.20
C GLU A 279 0.46 -4.87 -7.67
N ARG A 280 0.16 -3.64 -8.11
CA ARG A 280 -0.14 -3.42 -9.53
C ARG A 280 1.06 -3.70 -10.42
N PHE A 281 2.29 -3.42 -9.98
CA PHE A 281 3.49 -3.70 -10.77
C PHE A 281 3.79 -5.20 -10.84
N ILE A 282 3.52 -5.94 -9.76
CA ILE A 282 3.60 -7.41 -9.75
C ILE A 282 2.60 -7.97 -10.76
N PHE A 283 1.36 -7.48 -10.74
CA PHE A 283 0.32 -7.87 -11.69
C PHE A 283 0.70 -7.55 -13.14
N THR A 284 1.11 -6.32 -13.43
CA THR A 284 1.39 -5.88 -14.82
C THR A 284 2.65 -6.53 -15.38
N GLU A 285 3.63 -6.89 -14.56
CA GLU A 285 4.78 -7.69 -14.98
C GLU A 285 4.33 -9.05 -15.56
N GLN A 286 3.40 -9.73 -14.90
CA GLN A 286 2.87 -11.01 -15.40
C GLN A 286 2.10 -10.83 -16.72
N VAL A 287 1.32 -9.76 -16.85
CA VAL A 287 0.59 -9.43 -18.10
C VAL A 287 1.57 -9.15 -19.24
N LYS A 288 2.63 -8.39 -18.98
CA LYS A 288 3.69 -8.08 -19.95
C LYS A 288 4.44 -9.33 -20.38
N ASN A 289 4.78 -10.22 -19.45
CA ASN A 289 5.45 -11.49 -19.75
C ASN A 289 4.58 -12.37 -20.67
N LEU A 290 3.26 -12.38 -20.46
CA LEU A 290 2.34 -13.10 -21.34
C LEU A 290 2.29 -12.50 -22.75
N SER A 291 2.14 -11.17 -22.84
CA SER A 291 2.18 -10.43 -24.10
C SER A 291 3.49 -10.67 -24.88
N GLN A 292 4.62 -10.65 -24.18
CA GLN A 292 5.93 -10.94 -24.76
C GLN A 292 6.00 -12.39 -25.25
N GLY A 293 5.44 -13.35 -24.52
CA GLY A 293 5.31 -14.74 -24.96
C GLY A 293 4.54 -14.86 -26.29
N TYR A 294 3.46 -14.09 -26.45
CA TYR A 294 2.68 -14.04 -27.69
C TYR A 294 3.50 -13.43 -28.84
N THR A 295 4.22 -12.35 -28.57
CA THR A 295 5.05 -11.66 -29.58
C THR A 295 6.19 -12.55 -30.06
N ILE A 296 6.91 -13.21 -29.15
CA ILE A 296 7.98 -14.15 -29.50
C ILE A 296 7.42 -15.29 -30.37
N TYR A 297 6.25 -15.82 -29.98
CA TYR A 297 5.61 -16.88 -30.76
C TYR A 297 5.29 -16.43 -32.18
N THR A 298 4.64 -15.28 -32.38
CA THR A 298 4.25 -14.83 -33.73
C THR A 298 5.46 -14.49 -34.60
N GLU A 299 6.52 -13.92 -34.02
CA GLU A 299 7.80 -13.71 -34.70
C GLU A 299 8.45 -15.03 -35.16
N ASP A 300 8.45 -16.05 -34.30
CA ASP A 300 8.97 -17.37 -34.64
C ASP A 300 8.18 -18.00 -35.79
N ILE A 301 6.83 -17.97 -35.73
CA ILE A 301 5.98 -18.49 -36.80
C ILE A 301 6.27 -17.75 -38.11
N GLN A 302 6.35 -16.42 -38.09
CA GLN A 302 6.65 -15.64 -39.28
C GLN A 302 8.02 -16.00 -39.88
N SER A 303 9.03 -16.23 -39.05
CA SER A 303 10.36 -16.66 -39.50
C SER A 303 10.33 -18.07 -40.11
N LEU A 304 9.63 -19.00 -39.45
CA LEU A 304 9.51 -20.40 -39.90
C LEU A 304 8.71 -20.52 -41.20
N MET A 305 7.66 -19.72 -41.38
CA MET A 305 6.92 -19.67 -42.65
C MET A 305 7.84 -19.34 -43.84
N ASN A 306 8.85 -18.50 -43.65
CA ASN A 306 9.78 -18.12 -44.73
C ASN A 306 10.93 -19.13 -44.94
N THR A 307 11.17 -20.04 -44.00
CA THR A 307 12.37 -20.88 -43.97
C THR A 307 12.10 -22.36 -44.02
N ASP A 308 10.98 -22.82 -43.46
CA ASP A 308 10.61 -24.23 -43.47
C ASP A 308 10.17 -24.66 -44.87
N VAL A 309 10.79 -25.75 -45.34
CA VAL A 309 10.44 -26.41 -46.60
C VAL A 309 9.07 -27.12 -46.50
N ASN A 310 8.63 -27.45 -45.29
CA ASN A 310 7.30 -27.99 -44.97
C ASN A 310 6.77 -27.28 -43.70
N TYR A 311 5.92 -27.88 -42.87
CA TYR A 311 5.45 -27.23 -41.62
C TYR A 311 5.93 -27.96 -40.35
N ASP A 312 6.97 -28.79 -40.42
CA ASP A 312 7.42 -29.58 -39.27
C ASP A 312 7.84 -28.70 -38.08
N ASN A 313 8.65 -27.64 -38.28
CA ASN A 313 9.06 -26.78 -37.16
C ASN A 313 7.93 -25.85 -36.71
N VAL A 314 7.09 -25.37 -37.64
CA VAL A 314 5.86 -24.64 -37.31
C VAL A 314 4.97 -25.45 -36.36
N LEU A 315 4.72 -26.73 -36.67
CA LEU A 315 3.89 -27.61 -35.84
C LEU A 315 4.51 -27.85 -34.46
N ILE A 316 5.84 -28.02 -34.38
CA ILE A 316 6.55 -28.10 -33.09
C ILE A 316 6.31 -26.83 -32.28
N ARG A 317 6.49 -25.66 -32.89
CA ARG A 317 6.33 -24.38 -32.20
C ARG A 317 4.90 -24.11 -31.75
N MET A 318 3.91 -24.48 -32.55
CA MET A 318 2.49 -24.49 -32.16
C MET A 318 2.25 -25.38 -30.92
N GLY A 319 2.81 -26.60 -30.91
CA GLY A 319 2.70 -27.54 -29.80
C GLY A 319 3.36 -27.05 -28.50
N GLU A 320 4.52 -26.40 -28.60
CA GLU A 320 5.19 -25.74 -27.47
C GLU A 320 4.33 -24.62 -26.88
N MET A 321 3.76 -23.76 -27.73
CA MET A 321 2.88 -22.68 -27.30
C MET A 321 1.60 -23.21 -26.65
N PHE A 322 0.98 -24.24 -27.24
CA PHE A 322 -0.22 -24.86 -26.66
C PHE A 322 0.06 -25.47 -25.28
N THR A 323 1.20 -26.15 -25.13
CA THR A 323 1.66 -26.70 -23.85
C THR A 323 1.90 -25.61 -22.82
N TYR A 324 2.59 -24.54 -23.22
CA TYR A 324 2.82 -23.37 -22.39
C TYR A 324 1.49 -22.80 -21.86
N LEU A 325 0.50 -22.55 -22.72
CA LEU A 325 -0.81 -22.03 -22.32
C LEU A 325 -1.63 -23.00 -21.45
N ASN A 326 -1.44 -24.31 -21.61
CA ASN A 326 -2.09 -25.31 -20.72
C ASN A 326 -1.49 -25.30 -19.33
N ASN A 327 -0.19 -25.08 -19.22
CA ASN A 327 0.50 -24.98 -17.94
C ASN A 327 0.15 -23.70 -17.17
N LEU A 328 -0.34 -22.65 -17.84
CA LEU A 328 -0.83 -21.44 -17.18
C LEU A 328 -2.14 -21.64 -16.41
N SER A 329 -2.88 -22.73 -16.63
CA SER A 329 -4.18 -22.91 -15.99
C SER A 329 -4.08 -22.99 -14.47
N LEU A 330 -5.01 -22.31 -13.77
CA LEU A 330 -5.09 -22.24 -12.29
C LEU A 330 -5.19 -23.61 -11.58
N ASN A 331 -5.35 -24.70 -12.32
CA ASN A 331 -5.59 -26.05 -11.78
C ASN A 331 -4.32 -26.91 -11.63
N ASN A 332 -3.11 -26.36 -11.86
CA ASN A 332 -1.84 -27.10 -11.76
C ASN A 332 -0.99 -26.73 -10.52
N ALA A 333 -1.58 -26.08 -9.50
CA ALA A 333 -0.93 -25.83 -8.20
C ALA A 333 -1.45 -26.79 -7.13
#